data_AF-B9S398-F1
#
_entry.id   AF-B9S398-F1
#
_cell.length_a   1.000
_cell.length_b   1.000
_cell.length_c   1.000
_cell.angle_alpha   90.00
_cell.angle_beta   90.00
_cell.angle_gamma   90.00
#
_symmetry.space_group_name_H-M   'P 1'
#
loop_
_entity.id
_entity.type
_entity.pdbx_description
1 polymer ?
#
loop_
_entity_poly.entity_id
_entity_poly.type
_entity_poly.pdbx_seq_one_letter_code
_entity_poly.pdbx_strand_id
1 'polypeptide(L)'
;MEDQRKKHLRLVLVPSPFQGHINPMLQLGGILYSKGLSIIVAHTKFNYPNPSNHPEFNFLSIPDGLSDHDISSPDKIGLVLKLNANCEKPFQDCMVKLMQQQEIQGEVACIIYDEISYFSETAANNLKIPSIIFRTYNAITFLVRTSATYQLRSQCQIPLPDPSSHEPAPEHPFLRLKDLPTPSSGSLENYFKLLAAAINIRRSKAIICNTMNCLEETSLAQLKQQTPIPIFAIGPLHKIVPVSRSSLIEEDINCISWLEKQTTNSVIYISIGSLATIQEKDLAEMAWGLANSKQPFLWVIRPGSIDNSDWIEALPEGFKESVGERGCIVKWAPQKEVLAHQAVGGFWSHCGWNSTLESLCEGVPMICRPSFGDQKVNARFVSHVWKVGLQLEDELERAEIERAVKRLMVDEEGKEMRQRAMHLKEMAESEIIEGGSSYNSLKDLVEFISSSV
;
A
#
# COMPACT_ATOMS: atom_id res chain seq x y z
N MET A 1 -22.14 25.57 17.59
CA MET A 1 -22.96 25.24 16.40
C MET A 1 -22.13 24.57 15.30
N GLU A 2 -20.96 25.12 14.95
CA GLU A 2 -20.09 24.56 13.90
C GLU A 2 -19.58 23.14 14.21
N ASP A 3 -19.19 22.88 15.46
CA ASP A 3 -18.73 21.57 15.93
C ASP A 3 -19.84 20.50 16.02
N GLN A 4 -21.09 20.94 16.22
CA GLN A 4 -22.26 20.06 16.13
C GLN A 4 -22.63 19.75 14.68
N ARG A 5 -22.43 20.69 13.74
CA ARG A 5 -22.73 20.47 12.31
C ARG A 5 -21.79 19.45 11.68
N LYS A 6 -20.49 19.47 12.01
CA LYS A 6 -19.51 18.49 11.50
C LYS A 6 -19.87 17.04 11.84
N LYS A 7 -20.38 16.78 13.06
CA LYS A 7 -20.82 15.43 13.49
C LYS A 7 -21.98 14.86 12.67
N HIS A 8 -22.74 15.70 11.97
CA HIS A 8 -23.85 15.26 11.10
C HIS A 8 -23.41 14.96 9.65
N LEU A 9 -22.18 15.31 9.25
CA LEU A 9 -21.66 15.01 7.93
C LEU A 9 -21.14 13.57 7.91
N ARG A 10 -21.77 12.72 7.10
CA ARG A 10 -21.38 11.33 6.91
C ARG A 10 -20.55 11.18 5.65
N LEU A 11 -19.41 10.50 5.78
CA LEU A 11 -18.58 10.07 4.67
C LEU A 11 -18.76 8.58 4.45
N VAL A 12 -18.91 8.20 3.18
CA VAL A 12 -18.91 6.79 2.78
C VAL A 12 -17.55 6.46 2.18
N LEU A 13 -16.78 5.62 2.86
CA LEU A 13 -15.48 5.13 2.43
C LEU A 13 -15.64 3.79 1.72
N VAL A 14 -15.12 3.66 0.50
CA VAL A 14 -15.24 2.43 -0.30
C VAL A 14 -13.84 1.87 -0.62
N PRO A 15 -13.27 1.02 0.24
CA PRO A 15 -11.99 0.38 -0.02
C PRO A 15 -12.12 -0.72 -1.09
N SER A 16 -11.05 -0.93 -1.85
CA SER A 16 -10.88 -2.17 -2.63
C SER A 16 -10.57 -3.34 -1.68
N PRO A 17 -11.07 -4.57 -1.92
CA PRO A 17 -10.99 -5.68 -0.97
C PRO A 17 -9.63 -6.41 -0.94
N PHE A 18 -8.56 -5.63 -0.83
CA PHE A 18 -7.21 -6.12 -0.62
C PHE A 18 -6.61 -5.40 0.59
N GLN A 19 -5.81 -6.10 1.39
CA GLN A 19 -5.26 -5.56 2.63
C GLN A 19 -4.48 -4.25 2.42
N GLY A 20 -3.70 -4.15 1.33
CA GLY A 20 -2.98 -2.93 0.97
C GLY A 20 -3.86 -1.72 0.64
N HIS A 21 -5.16 -1.91 0.46
CA HIS A 21 -6.15 -0.87 0.17
C HIS A 21 -7.10 -0.62 1.36
N ILE A 22 -7.51 -1.69 2.07
CA ILE A 22 -8.34 -1.60 3.27
C ILE A 22 -7.60 -0.87 4.39
N ASN A 23 -6.35 -1.25 4.67
CA ASN A 23 -5.56 -0.65 5.74
C ASN A 23 -5.49 0.89 5.63
N PRO A 24 -5.01 1.47 4.52
CA PRO A 24 -4.93 2.93 4.40
C PRO A 24 -6.31 3.60 4.37
N MET A 25 -7.36 2.94 3.86
CA MET A 25 -8.73 3.50 3.90
C MET A 25 -9.28 3.59 5.32
N LEU A 26 -9.07 2.56 6.15
CA LEU A 26 -9.46 2.57 7.56
C LEU A 26 -8.65 3.62 8.34
N GLN A 27 -7.37 3.79 8.00
CA GLN A 27 -6.55 4.85 8.59
C GLN A 27 -7.06 6.25 8.22
N LEU A 28 -7.40 6.48 6.95
CA LEU A 28 -8.05 7.71 6.51
C LEU A 28 -9.37 7.94 7.26
N GLY A 29 -10.18 6.91 7.43
CA GLY A 29 -11.42 6.97 8.21
C GLY A 29 -11.18 7.40 9.65
N GLY A 30 -10.18 6.83 10.33
CA GLY A 30 -9.83 7.22 11.70
C GLY A 30 -9.40 8.67 11.81
N ILE A 31 -8.62 9.16 10.83
CA ILE A 31 -8.19 10.55 10.77
C ILE A 31 -9.39 11.47 10.59
N LEU A 32 -10.27 11.19 9.63
CA LEU A 32 -11.44 12.02 9.34
C LEU A 32 -12.45 11.99 10.50
N TYR A 33 -12.61 10.83 11.16
CA TYR A 33 -13.40 10.71 12.38
C TYR A 33 -12.87 11.59 13.52
N SER A 34 -11.55 11.62 13.72
CA SER A 34 -10.92 12.50 14.71
C SER A 34 -11.16 14.00 14.44
N LYS A 35 -11.51 14.37 13.20
CA LYS A 35 -11.87 15.73 12.79
C LYS A 35 -13.38 16.02 12.89
N GLY A 36 -14.13 15.11 13.49
CA GLY A 36 -15.55 15.27 13.80
C GLY A 36 -16.49 14.81 12.71
N LEU A 37 -16.03 14.06 11.69
CA LEU A 37 -16.86 13.51 10.62
C LEU A 37 -17.36 12.11 10.99
N SER A 38 -18.58 11.77 10.57
CA SER A 38 -19.13 10.42 10.77
C SER A 38 -18.70 9.51 9.62
N ILE A 39 -18.26 8.29 9.92
CA ILE A 39 -17.69 7.37 8.92
C ILE A 39 -18.60 6.15 8.71
N ILE A 40 -18.86 5.85 7.45
CA ILE A 40 -19.45 4.59 6.98
C ILE A 40 -18.43 3.91 6.08
N VAL A 41 -18.01 2.69 6.39
CA VAL A 41 -17.15 1.86 5.54
C VAL A 41 -18.03 0.92 4.73
N ALA A 42 -18.13 1.14 3.42
CA ALA A 42 -18.86 0.27 2.51
C ALA A 42 -17.91 -0.76 1.89
N HIS A 43 -18.08 -2.02 2.24
CA HIS A 43 -17.15 -3.10 1.89
C HIS A 43 -17.85 -4.24 1.16
N THR A 44 -17.13 -4.93 0.29
CA THR A 44 -17.59 -6.18 -0.34
C THR A 44 -17.61 -7.33 0.68
N LYS A 45 -18.19 -8.48 0.33
CA LYS A 45 -18.12 -9.68 1.18
C LYS A 45 -16.79 -10.40 1.04
N PHE A 46 -16.12 -10.26 -0.10
CA PHE A 46 -14.74 -10.67 -0.28
C PHE A 46 -13.82 -9.77 0.57
N ASN A 47 -12.99 -10.38 1.43
CA ASN A 47 -12.00 -9.72 2.30
C ASN A 47 -12.51 -8.49 3.07
N TYR A 48 -13.58 -8.64 3.85
CA TYR A 48 -14.11 -7.52 4.63
C TYR A 48 -13.31 -7.25 5.92
N PRO A 49 -13.19 -5.99 6.34
CA PRO A 49 -12.59 -5.65 7.64
C PRO A 49 -13.49 -6.12 8.79
N ASN A 50 -12.90 -6.52 9.94
CA ASN A 50 -13.66 -6.85 11.13
C ASN A 50 -14.22 -5.57 11.78
N PRO A 51 -15.57 -5.36 11.80
CA PRO A 51 -16.16 -4.16 12.39
C PRO A 51 -15.83 -3.95 13.86
N SER A 52 -15.57 -5.04 14.60
CA SER A 52 -15.25 -5.00 16.04
C SER A 52 -13.94 -4.27 16.33
N ASN A 53 -13.04 -4.15 15.34
CA ASN A 53 -11.80 -3.38 15.48
C ASN A 53 -12.03 -1.87 15.35
N HIS A 54 -13.18 -1.46 14.81
CA HIS A 54 -13.53 -0.05 14.56
C HIS A 54 -14.97 0.25 15.02
N PRO A 55 -15.27 0.11 16.33
CA PRO A 55 -16.62 0.36 16.87
C PRO A 55 -17.10 1.80 16.65
N GLU A 56 -16.20 2.73 16.34
CA GLU A 56 -16.49 4.12 16.02
C GLU A 56 -17.04 4.32 14.59
N PHE A 57 -16.93 3.33 13.71
CA PHE A 57 -17.46 3.38 12.33
C PHE A 57 -18.74 2.58 12.17
N ASN A 58 -19.55 2.98 11.20
CA ASN A 58 -20.63 2.14 10.69
C ASN A 58 -20.14 1.32 9.49
N PHE A 59 -20.65 0.10 9.32
CA PHE A 59 -20.26 -0.78 8.23
C PHE A 59 -21.46 -1.10 7.33
N LEU A 60 -21.23 -1.03 6.02
CA LEU A 60 -22.23 -1.31 4.99
C LEU A 60 -21.69 -2.43 4.09
N SER A 61 -22.31 -3.61 4.17
CA SER A 61 -21.94 -4.72 3.30
C SER A 61 -22.58 -4.57 1.92
N ILE A 62 -21.76 -4.70 0.87
CA ILE A 62 -22.15 -4.67 -0.53
C ILE A 62 -22.12 -6.12 -1.07
N PRO A 63 -23.23 -6.64 -1.61
CA PRO A 63 -23.22 -7.88 -2.38
C PRO A 63 -22.28 -7.77 -3.60
N ASP A 64 -21.28 -8.65 -3.68
CA ASP A 64 -20.24 -8.62 -4.72
C ASP A 64 -20.42 -9.68 -5.81
N GLY A 65 -21.33 -10.65 -5.62
CA GLY A 65 -21.68 -11.66 -6.62
C GLY A 65 -20.50 -12.54 -7.05
N LEU A 66 -19.46 -12.68 -6.22
CA LEU A 66 -18.31 -13.51 -6.52
C LEU A 66 -18.59 -14.99 -6.20
N SER A 67 -18.12 -15.87 -7.08
CA SER A 67 -18.10 -17.31 -6.85
C SER A 67 -16.76 -17.77 -6.25
N ASP A 68 -16.72 -18.98 -5.68
CA ASP A 68 -15.47 -19.56 -5.15
C ASP A 68 -14.36 -19.65 -6.22
N HIS A 69 -14.75 -19.93 -7.47
CA HIS A 69 -13.84 -19.91 -8.61
C HIS A 69 -13.20 -18.52 -8.82
N ASP A 70 -13.99 -17.46 -8.73
CA ASP A 70 -13.48 -16.09 -8.88
C ASP A 70 -12.48 -15.74 -7.77
N ILE A 71 -12.79 -16.14 -6.54
CA ILE A 71 -11.95 -15.90 -5.36
C ILE A 71 -10.61 -16.63 -5.49
N SER A 72 -10.63 -17.88 -5.95
CA SER A 72 -9.42 -18.70 -6.13
C SER A 72 -8.57 -18.29 -7.35
N SER A 73 -9.11 -17.47 -8.26
CA SER A 73 -8.43 -17.13 -9.50
C SER A 73 -7.10 -16.40 -9.24
N PRO A 74 -6.01 -16.76 -9.97
CA PRO A 74 -4.78 -16.00 -9.94
C PRO A 74 -4.89 -14.65 -10.68
N ASP A 75 -5.90 -14.48 -11.55
CA ASP A 75 -6.15 -13.20 -12.24
C ASP A 75 -6.81 -12.16 -11.31
N LYS A 76 -5.99 -11.49 -10.52
CA LYS A 76 -6.45 -10.43 -9.59
C LYS A 76 -6.99 -9.20 -10.32
N ILE A 77 -6.53 -8.93 -11.54
CA ILE A 77 -7.05 -7.81 -12.35
C ILE A 77 -8.47 -8.13 -12.83
N GLY A 78 -8.67 -9.33 -13.37
CA GLY A 78 -10.00 -9.83 -13.75
C GLY A 78 -10.99 -9.80 -12.58
N LEU A 79 -10.54 -10.18 -11.38
CA LEU A 79 -11.34 -10.08 -10.16
C LEU A 79 -11.78 -8.65 -9.86
N VAL A 80 -10.89 -7.66 -9.97
CA VAL A 80 -11.22 -6.24 -9.77
C VAL A 80 -12.23 -5.74 -10.80
N LEU A 81 -12.06 -6.11 -12.07
CA LEU A 81 -13.01 -5.74 -13.12
C LEU A 81 -14.39 -6.33 -12.85
N LYS A 82 -14.45 -7.60 -12.42
CA LYS A 82 -15.69 -8.28 -12.06
C LYS A 82 -16.37 -7.65 -10.85
N LEU A 83 -15.59 -7.29 -9.82
CA LEU A 83 -16.10 -6.55 -8.66
C LEU A 83 -16.75 -5.22 -9.07
N ASN A 84 -16.10 -4.45 -9.95
CA ASN A 84 -16.69 -3.18 -10.42
C ASN A 84 -17.99 -3.39 -11.19
N ALA A 85 -18.08 -4.43 -12.03
CA ALA A 85 -19.31 -4.75 -12.74
C ALA A 85 -20.43 -5.21 -11.79
N ASN A 86 -20.11 -6.09 -10.83
CA ASN A 86 -21.08 -6.70 -9.94
C ASN A 86 -21.59 -5.75 -8.84
N CYS A 87 -20.72 -4.88 -8.32
CA CYS A 87 -21.02 -4.04 -7.16
C CYS A 87 -21.75 -2.73 -7.51
N GLU A 88 -21.78 -2.31 -8.79
CA GLU A 88 -22.34 -1.01 -9.19
C GLU A 88 -23.80 -0.85 -8.75
N LYS A 89 -24.69 -1.76 -9.16
CA LYS A 89 -26.11 -1.71 -8.82
C LYS A 89 -26.36 -1.95 -7.33
N PRO A 90 -25.79 -2.99 -6.68
CA PRO A 90 -25.95 -3.19 -5.25
C PRO A 90 -25.50 -2.00 -4.40
N PHE A 91 -24.36 -1.37 -4.75
CA PHE A 91 -23.87 -0.19 -4.04
C PHE A 91 -24.83 1.00 -4.21
N GLN A 92 -25.32 1.25 -5.44
CA GLN A 92 -26.31 2.30 -5.67
C GLN A 92 -27.58 2.10 -4.82
N ASP A 93 -28.08 0.86 -4.72
CA ASP A 93 -29.26 0.54 -3.92
C ASP A 93 -29.00 0.74 -2.42
N CYS A 94 -27.80 0.43 -1.93
CA CYS A 94 -27.40 0.74 -0.56
C CYS A 94 -27.34 2.25 -0.30
N MET A 95 -26.81 3.02 -1.24
CA MET A 95 -26.73 4.49 -1.12
C MET A 95 -28.12 5.14 -1.11
N VAL A 96 -29.06 4.67 -1.95
CA VAL A 96 -30.46 5.15 -1.92
C VAL A 96 -31.10 4.93 -0.55
N LYS A 97 -30.90 3.75 0.06
CA LYS A 97 -31.41 3.46 1.41
C LYS A 97 -30.78 4.36 2.48
N LEU A 98 -29.46 4.61 2.40
CA LEU A 98 -28.78 5.54 3.31
C LEU A 98 -29.29 6.97 3.18
N MET A 99 -29.61 7.40 1.97
CA MET A 99 -30.17 8.74 1.70
C MET A 99 -31.58 8.90 2.26
N GLN A 100 -32.42 7.86 2.20
CA GLN A 100 -33.76 7.86 2.80
C GLN A 100 -33.74 8.02 4.33
N GLN A 101 -32.60 7.74 4.98
CA GLN A 101 -32.43 7.84 6.43
C GLN A 101 -31.70 9.13 6.86
N GLN A 102 -31.49 10.10 5.96
CA GLN A 102 -30.72 11.31 6.25
C GLN A 102 -31.32 12.19 7.36
N GLU A 103 -32.65 12.28 7.44
CA GLU A 103 -33.33 13.07 8.48
C GLU A 103 -33.03 12.54 9.90
N ILE A 104 -32.71 11.25 10.02
CA ILE A 104 -32.46 10.58 11.31
C ILE A 104 -30.95 10.43 11.58
N GLN A 105 -30.15 10.19 10.54
CA GLN A 105 -28.75 9.79 10.68
C GLN A 105 -27.74 10.84 10.18
N GLY A 106 -28.19 11.99 9.66
CA GLY A 106 -27.34 13.03 9.10
C GLY A 106 -27.15 12.91 7.58
N GLU A 107 -26.63 13.96 6.95
CA GLU A 107 -26.47 14.02 5.49
C GLU A 107 -25.27 13.20 5.02
N VAL A 108 -25.38 12.56 3.85
CA VAL A 108 -24.23 11.94 3.18
C VAL A 108 -23.49 13.02 2.39
N ALA A 109 -22.39 13.49 2.94
CA ALA A 109 -21.62 14.61 2.41
C ALA A 109 -20.78 14.22 1.18
N CYS A 110 -20.14 13.05 1.22
CA CYS A 110 -19.19 12.64 0.18
C CYS A 110 -18.96 11.13 0.18
N ILE A 111 -18.67 10.59 -1.00
CA ILE A 111 -18.13 9.24 -1.18
C ILE A 111 -16.62 9.34 -1.45
N ILE A 112 -15.80 8.75 -0.59
CA ILE A 112 -14.36 8.61 -0.82
C ILE A 112 -14.11 7.16 -1.23
N TYR A 113 -13.67 6.93 -2.45
CA TYR A 113 -13.51 5.58 -2.99
C TYR A 113 -12.07 5.33 -3.42
N ASP A 114 -11.61 4.10 -3.19
CA ASP A 114 -10.34 3.63 -3.72
C ASP A 114 -10.38 3.66 -5.27
N GLU A 115 -9.31 4.12 -5.93
CA GLU A 115 -9.32 4.32 -7.37
C GLU A 115 -9.72 3.09 -8.20
N ILE A 116 -9.46 1.88 -7.70
CA ILE A 116 -9.79 0.63 -8.39
C ILE A 116 -11.19 0.10 -8.01
N SER A 117 -11.91 0.78 -7.12
CA SER A 117 -13.33 0.57 -6.78
C SER A 117 -14.22 1.64 -7.43
N TYR A 118 -13.98 1.91 -8.71
CA TYR A 118 -14.63 3.01 -9.44
C TYR A 118 -16.13 2.83 -9.68
N PHE A 119 -16.72 1.65 -9.42
CA PHE A 119 -18.18 1.44 -9.43
C PHE A 119 -18.91 2.41 -8.50
N SER A 120 -18.25 2.90 -7.44
CA SER A 120 -18.83 3.86 -6.51
C SER A 120 -19.11 5.22 -7.14
N GLU A 121 -18.35 5.58 -8.18
CA GLU A 121 -18.47 6.86 -8.86
C GLU A 121 -19.75 6.93 -9.72
N THR A 122 -20.18 5.82 -10.32
CA THR A 122 -21.47 5.72 -11.02
C THR A 122 -22.63 6.05 -10.06
N ALA A 123 -22.62 5.46 -8.86
CA ALA A 123 -23.64 5.72 -7.85
C ALA A 123 -23.59 7.17 -7.33
N ALA A 124 -22.39 7.70 -7.06
CA ALA A 124 -22.18 9.08 -6.66
C ALA A 124 -22.80 10.05 -7.68
N ASN A 125 -22.53 9.83 -8.97
CA ASN A 125 -23.05 10.64 -10.06
C ASN A 125 -24.58 10.58 -10.19
N ASN A 126 -25.15 9.38 -10.15
CA ASN A 126 -26.60 9.18 -10.27
C ASN A 126 -27.36 9.84 -9.12
N LEU A 127 -26.78 9.83 -7.92
CA LEU A 127 -27.36 10.37 -6.70
C LEU A 127 -26.93 11.81 -6.40
N LYS A 128 -26.11 12.41 -7.28
CA LYS A 128 -25.56 13.76 -7.14
C LYS A 128 -24.78 13.98 -5.82
N ILE A 129 -24.09 12.95 -5.35
CA ILE A 129 -23.22 13.00 -4.17
C ILE A 129 -21.79 13.34 -4.65
N PRO A 130 -21.08 14.30 -4.04
CA PRO A 130 -19.68 14.55 -4.33
C PRO A 130 -18.81 13.31 -4.09
N SER A 131 -17.84 13.05 -4.97
CA SER A 131 -16.89 11.96 -4.81
C SER A 131 -15.44 12.44 -4.79
N ILE A 132 -14.60 11.73 -4.03
CA ILE A 132 -13.15 11.96 -3.93
C ILE A 132 -12.43 10.63 -4.18
N ILE A 133 -11.40 10.66 -5.02
CA ILE A 133 -10.58 9.47 -5.30
C ILE A 133 -9.53 9.34 -4.21
N PHE A 134 -9.38 8.14 -3.66
CA PHE A 134 -8.28 7.82 -2.75
C PHE A 134 -7.26 6.89 -3.44
N ARG A 135 -5.99 7.27 -3.37
CA ARG A 135 -4.86 6.52 -3.93
C ARG A 135 -3.92 6.03 -2.85
N THR A 136 -3.66 4.73 -2.91
CA THR A 136 -2.89 3.96 -1.93
C THR A 136 -1.46 3.65 -2.39
N TYR A 137 -1.01 4.30 -3.46
CA TYR A 137 0.35 4.21 -4.01
C TYR A 137 0.94 5.62 -4.23
N ASN A 138 2.21 5.67 -4.62
CA ASN A 138 2.98 6.91 -4.67
C ASN A 138 2.67 7.81 -5.88
N ALA A 139 3.04 9.09 -5.77
CA ALA A 139 2.80 10.11 -6.78
C ALA A 139 3.50 9.78 -8.11
N ILE A 140 4.73 9.27 -8.06
CA ILE A 140 5.46 8.92 -9.29
C ILE A 140 4.77 7.80 -10.07
N THR A 141 4.22 6.78 -9.42
CA THR A 141 3.47 5.73 -10.10
C THR A 141 2.23 6.30 -10.79
N PHE A 142 1.58 7.32 -10.21
CA PHE A 142 0.46 7.99 -10.87
C PHE A 142 0.90 8.70 -12.16
N LEU A 143 2.01 9.44 -12.12
CA LEU A 143 2.58 10.07 -13.32
C LEU A 143 2.91 9.03 -14.39
N VAL A 144 3.65 7.99 -14.01
CA VAL A 144 4.08 6.92 -14.91
C VAL A 144 2.89 6.21 -15.56
N ARG A 145 1.84 5.91 -14.80
CA ARG A 145 0.61 5.30 -15.32
C ARG A 145 -0.10 6.21 -16.30
N THR A 146 -0.09 7.52 -16.05
CA THR A 146 -0.74 8.53 -16.90
C THR A 146 0.03 8.73 -18.20
N SER A 147 1.36 8.90 -18.14
CA SER A 147 2.23 9.04 -19.32
C SER A 147 2.23 7.78 -20.17
N ALA A 148 2.37 6.60 -19.56
CA ALA A 148 2.28 5.32 -20.26
C ALA A 148 0.94 5.17 -20.99
N THR A 149 -0.19 5.52 -20.36
CA THR A 149 -1.50 5.44 -21.01
C THR A 149 -1.64 6.46 -22.15
N TYR A 150 -1.10 7.67 -22.01
CA TYR A 150 -1.13 8.67 -23.08
C TYR A 150 -0.30 8.22 -24.30
N GLN A 151 0.88 7.65 -24.06
CA GLN A 151 1.75 7.10 -25.10
C GLN A 151 1.09 5.89 -25.79
N LEU A 152 0.46 4.99 -25.02
CA LEU A 152 -0.29 3.84 -25.55
C LEU A 152 -1.55 4.22 -26.35
N ARG A 153 -2.23 5.32 -25.98
CA ARG A 153 -3.41 5.83 -26.72
C ARG A 153 -3.05 6.62 -27.98
N SER A 154 -1.91 7.32 -27.98
CA SER A 154 -1.47 8.13 -29.12
C SER A 154 -0.71 7.35 -30.18
N GLN A 155 -0.12 6.21 -29.81
CA GLN A 155 0.60 5.32 -30.70
C GLN A 155 0.05 3.91 -30.51
N CYS A 156 -0.80 3.43 -31.42
CA CYS A 156 -1.44 2.11 -31.37
C CYS A 156 -0.47 0.90 -31.41
N GLN A 157 0.83 1.08 -31.15
CA GLN A 157 1.89 0.08 -31.32
C GLN A 157 3.10 0.33 -30.41
N ILE A 158 2.93 0.59 -29.11
CA ILE A 158 4.06 0.41 -28.18
C ILE A 158 3.93 -1.02 -27.64
N PRO A 159 4.81 -1.97 -28.03
CA PRO A 159 4.94 -3.23 -27.31
C PRO A 159 5.10 -2.91 -25.83
N LEU A 160 4.62 -3.78 -24.92
CA LEU A 160 5.01 -3.61 -23.53
C LEU A 160 6.53 -3.41 -23.45
N PRO A 161 7.01 -2.47 -22.61
CA PRO A 161 8.44 -2.29 -22.42
C PRO A 161 9.09 -3.64 -22.21
N ASP A 162 10.17 -3.93 -22.93
CA ASP A 162 10.92 -5.17 -22.73
C ASP A 162 11.23 -5.28 -21.24
N PRO A 163 10.75 -6.33 -20.55
CA PRO A 163 10.91 -6.48 -19.11
C PRO A 163 12.37 -6.66 -18.70
N SER A 164 13.28 -6.84 -19.66
CA SER A 164 14.73 -6.87 -19.47
C SER A 164 15.44 -5.58 -19.86
N SER A 165 14.75 -4.58 -20.43
CA SER A 165 15.39 -3.35 -20.92
C SER A 165 15.84 -2.44 -19.79
N HIS A 166 17.12 -2.09 -19.83
CA HIS A 166 17.78 -1.14 -18.92
C HIS A 166 17.74 0.30 -19.43
N GLU A 167 17.09 0.57 -20.57
CA GLU A 167 16.98 1.91 -21.12
C GLU A 167 16.15 2.82 -20.18
N PRO A 168 16.50 4.11 -20.06
CA PRO A 168 15.71 5.06 -19.28
C PRO A 168 14.27 5.17 -19.78
N ALA A 169 13.30 5.24 -18.87
CA ALA A 169 11.91 5.47 -19.22
C ALA A 169 11.71 6.89 -19.78
N PRO A 170 10.91 7.06 -20.87
CA PRO A 170 10.55 8.38 -21.37
C PRO A 170 9.91 9.24 -20.27
N GLU A 171 10.29 10.53 -20.22
CA GLU A 171 9.81 11.52 -19.23
C GLU A 171 10.20 11.25 -17.75
N HIS A 172 10.72 10.06 -17.43
CA HIS A 172 11.07 9.65 -16.08
C HIS A 172 12.46 8.96 -16.06
N PRO A 173 13.56 9.68 -16.33
CA PRO A 173 14.89 9.09 -16.59
C PRO A 173 15.54 8.39 -15.39
N PHE A 174 14.99 8.55 -14.19
CA PHE A 174 15.40 7.81 -12.99
C PHE A 174 14.84 6.37 -12.95
N LEU A 175 13.80 6.09 -13.73
CA LEU A 175 13.25 4.75 -13.97
C LEU A 175 13.83 4.19 -15.26
N ARG A 176 13.90 2.86 -15.34
CA ARG A 176 14.15 2.13 -16.59
C ARG A 176 12.84 1.60 -17.15
N LEU A 177 12.83 1.24 -18.42
CA LEU A 177 11.70 0.57 -19.07
C LEU A 177 11.22 -0.67 -18.29
N LYS A 178 12.15 -1.49 -17.77
CA LYS A 178 11.79 -2.65 -16.95
C LYS A 178 11.18 -2.33 -15.57
N ASP A 179 11.37 -1.11 -15.07
CA ASP A 179 10.85 -0.66 -13.78
C ASP A 179 9.38 -0.20 -13.89
N LEU A 180 8.86 -0.01 -15.11
CA LEU A 180 7.50 0.43 -15.35
C LEU A 180 6.48 -0.62 -14.88
N PRO A 181 5.32 -0.21 -14.31
CA PRO A 181 4.29 -1.14 -13.90
C PRO A 181 3.77 -1.98 -15.09
N THR A 182 3.97 -3.29 -15.02
CA THR A 182 3.44 -4.28 -15.97
C THR A 182 2.55 -5.27 -15.22
N PRO A 183 1.54 -5.89 -15.87
CA PRO A 183 0.75 -6.91 -15.22
C PRO A 183 1.61 -8.13 -14.90
N SER A 184 1.46 -8.65 -13.68
CA SER A 184 2.10 -9.91 -13.24
C SER A 184 1.24 -11.15 -13.51
N SER A 185 -0.05 -10.95 -13.79
CA SER A 185 -1.07 -11.97 -14.00
C SER A 185 -2.23 -11.40 -14.82
N GLY A 186 -3.01 -12.26 -15.45
CA GLY A 186 -4.20 -11.85 -16.22
C GLY A 186 -3.87 -11.41 -17.65
N SER A 187 -4.90 -11.00 -18.39
CA SER A 187 -4.73 -10.55 -19.78
C SER A 187 -4.24 -9.10 -19.84
N LEU A 188 -3.41 -8.79 -20.85
CA LEU A 188 -3.00 -7.41 -21.15
C LEU A 188 -4.20 -6.50 -21.38
N GLU A 189 -5.24 -7.03 -22.01
CA GLU A 189 -6.50 -6.31 -22.22
C GLU A 189 -7.14 -5.89 -20.89
N ASN A 190 -7.23 -6.80 -19.92
CA ASN A 190 -7.77 -6.50 -18.59
C ASN A 190 -6.91 -5.47 -17.87
N TYR A 191 -5.58 -5.56 -17.99
CA TYR A 191 -4.67 -4.58 -17.41
C TYR A 191 -4.91 -3.18 -17.98
N PHE A 192 -5.00 -3.04 -19.31
CA PHE A 192 -5.26 -1.74 -19.94
C PHE A 192 -6.65 -1.21 -19.62
N LYS A 193 -7.66 -2.07 -19.53
CA LYS A 193 -9.01 -1.70 -19.07
C LYS A 193 -8.97 -1.12 -17.66
N LEU A 194 -8.31 -1.80 -16.72
CA LEU A 194 -8.18 -1.34 -15.34
C LEU A 194 -7.38 -0.04 -15.26
N LEU A 195 -6.25 0.05 -15.95
CA LEU A 195 -5.39 1.24 -15.98
C LEU A 195 -6.16 2.45 -16.51
N ALA A 196 -6.86 2.31 -17.64
CA ALA A 196 -7.69 3.36 -18.21
C ALA A 196 -8.81 3.80 -17.27
N ALA A 197 -9.37 2.88 -16.49
CA ALA A 197 -10.37 3.19 -15.48
C ALA A 197 -9.75 3.88 -14.24
N ALA A 198 -8.57 3.48 -13.79
CA ALA A 198 -7.93 4.01 -12.57
C ALA A 198 -7.37 5.44 -12.76
N ILE A 199 -6.85 5.78 -13.94
CA ILE A 199 -6.35 7.14 -14.21
C ILE A 199 -7.48 8.14 -14.52
N ASN A 200 -8.67 7.64 -14.83
CA ASN A 200 -9.80 8.50 -15.17
C ASN A 200 -10.34 9.17 -13.91
N ILE A 201 -10.12 10.47 -13.78
CA ILE A 201 -10.62 11.29 -12.67
C ILE A 201 -12.16 11.42 -12.68
N ARG A 202 -12.78 11.15 -13.84
CA ARG A 202 -14.22 11.23 -14.10
C ARG A 202 -14.83 12.53 -13.57
N ARG A 203 -15.85 12.47 -12.71
CA ARG A 203 -16.51 13.64 -12.10
C ARG A 203 -16.10 13.90 -10.64
N SER A 204 -15.08 13.17 -10.15
CA SER A 204 -14.58 13.35 -8.79
C SER A 204 -14.03 14.76 -8.58
N LYS A 205 -14.23 15.25 -7.36
CA LYS A 205 -13.97 16.65 -6.98
C LYS A 205 -12.54 16.87 -6.49
N ALA A 206 -11.88 15.82 -6.01
CA ALA A 206 -10.49 15.86 -5.56
C ALA A 206 -9.86 14.46 -5.58
N ILE A 207 -8.55 14.44 -5.35
CA ILE A 207 -7.74 13.23 -5.15
C ILE A 207 -7.04 13.33 -3.80
N ILE A 208 -7.06 12.25 -3.03
CA ILE A 208 -6.28 12.07 -1.81
C ILE A 208 -5.16 11.08 -2.11
N CYS A 209 -3.92 11.45 -1.78
CA CYS A 209 -2.75 10.60 -1.92
C CYS A 209 -2.15 10.32 -0.54
N ASN A 210 -1.92 9.04 -0.21
CA ASN A 210 -1.13 8.65 0.96
C ASN A 210 0.36 8.78 0.64
N THR A 211 0.86 10.00 0.52
CA THR A 211 2.29 10.30 0.32
C THR A 211 2.64 11.66 0.94
N MET A 212 3.91 12.03 0.92
CA MET A 212 4.51 13.20 1.57
C MET A 212 5.31 14.03 0.57
N ASN A 213 5.45 15.33 0.82
CA ASN A 213 6.24 16.20 -0.04
C ASN A 213 7.72 15.84 0.03
N CYS A 214 8.26 15.53 1.22
CA CYS A 214 9.65 15.19 1.44
C CYS A 214 10.11 13.94 0.67
N LEU A 215 9.18 13.07 0.26
CA LEU A 215 9.47 11.90 -0.56
C LEU A 215 9.33 12.16 -2.06
N GLU A 216 8.38 13.02 -2.46
CA GLU A 216 7.91 13.09 -3.85
C GLU A 216 7.57 14.52 -4.33
N GLU A 217 8.22 15.56 -3.80
CA GLU A 217 7.94 16.98 -4.08
C GLU A 217 7.76 17.28 -5.57
N THR A 218 8.75 16.91 -6.39
CA THR A 218 8.73 17.11 -7.85
C THR A 218 7.55 16.41 -8.52
N SER A 219 7.29 15.15 -8.14
CA SER A 219 6.20 14.37 -8.70
C SER A 219 4.83 14.93 -8.31
N LEU A 220 4.66 15.35 -7.06
CA LEU A 220 3.44 16.00 -6.59
C LEU A 220 3.20 17.36 -7.26
N ALA A 221 4.25 18.16 -7.46
CA ALA A 221 4.16 19.43 -8.17
C ALA A 221 3.71 19.23 -9.63
N GLN A 222 4.31 18.27 -10.33
CA GLN A 222 3.93 17.93 -11.70
C GLN A 222 2.47 17.43 -11.77
N LEU A 223 2.05 16.58 -10.83
CA LEU A 223 0.67 16.10 -10.77
C LEU A 223 -0.34 17.22 -10.55
N LYS A 224 -0.05 18.17 -9.65
CA LYS A 224 -0.90 19.33 -9.40
C LYS A 224 -1.02 20.22 -10.64
N GLN A 225 0.02 20.28 -11.49
CA GLN A 225 -0.03 21.02 -12.75
C GLN A 225 -0.84 20.29 -13.84
N GLN A 226 -0.75 18.95 -13.90
CA GLN A 226 -1.38 18.14 -14.95
C GLN A 226 -2.83 17.74 -14.63
N THR A 227 -3.24 17.82 -13.37
CA THR A 227 -4.56 17.36 -12.90
C THR A 227 -5.49 18.55 -12.70
N PRO A 228 -6.69 18.58 -13.32
CA PRO A 228 -7.60 19.72 -13.27
C PRO A 228 -8.41 19.83 -11.96
N ILE A 229 -8.14 18.98 -10.98
CA ILE A 229 -8.81 18.94 -9.67
C ILE A 229 -7.79 18.94 -8.54
N PRO A 230 -8.15 19.43 -7.33
CA PRO A 230 -7.24 19.45 -6.18
C PRO A 230 -6.68 18.07 -5.83
N ILE A 231 -5.40 18.06 -5.43
CA ILE A 231 -4.71 16.88 -4.92
C ILE A 231 -4.23 17.18 -3.49
N PHE A 232 -4.67 16.34 -2.56
CA PHE A 232 -4.30 16.41 -1.14
C PHE A 232 -3.31 15.29 -0.81
N ALA A 233 -2.06 15.64 -0.55
CA ALA A 233 -1.03 14.72 -0.09
C ALA A 233 -1.01 14.76 1.44
N ILE A 234 -1.57 13.72 2.07
CA ILE A 234 -1.85 13.69 3.51
C ILE A 234 -1.14 12.52 4.21
N GLY A 235 -0.13 11.94 3.58
CA GLY A 235 0.63 10.84 4.15
C GLY A 235 1.58 11.30 5.26
N PRO A 236 2.13 10.35 6.04
CA PRO A 236 1.83 8.94 6.03
C PRO A 236 0.66 8.65 6.99
N LEU A 237 -0.43 8.09 6.46
CA LEU A 237 -1.68 7.92 7.24
C LEU A 237 -1.50 7.11 8.53
N HIS A 238 -0.61 6.11 8.52
CA HIS A 238 -0.37 5.24 9.66
C HIS A 238 0.31 5.93 10.87
N LYS A 239 0.83 7.15 10.73
CA LYS A 239 1.46 7.94 11.81
C LYS A 239 0.55 9.04 12.37
N ILE A 240 -0.53 9.41 11.68
CA ILE A 240 -1.34 10.60 12.03
C ILE A 240 -2.29 10.32 13.20
N VAL A 241 -2.92 9.14 13.23
CA VAL A 241 -3.73 8.71 14.38
C VAL A 241 -3.40 7.27 14.76
N PRO A 242 -3.47 6.93 16.06
CA PRO A 242 -3.35 5.55 16.51
C PRO A 242 -4.63 4.80 16.08
N VAL A 243 -4.58 4.18 14.91
CA VAL A 243 -5.69 3.39 14.37
C VAL A 243 -5.60 1.99 14.93
N SER A 244 -6.76 1.46 15.33
CA SER A 244 -6.97 0.06 15.72
C SER A 244 -6.42 -0.94 14.69
N ARG A 245 -6.38 -2.22 15.07
CA ARG A 245 -5.94 -3.31 14.21
C ARG A 245 -6.70 -3.33 12.88
N SER A 246 -6.00 -3.03 11.79
CA SER A 246 -6.57 -3.03 10.44
C SER A 246 -6.26 -4.31 9.64
N SER A 247 -5.33 -5.14 10.12
CA SER A 247 -4.91 -6.37 9.43
C SER A 247 -6.07 -7.36 9.27
N LEU A 248 -6.17 -7.98 8.09
CA LEU A 248 -7.11 -9.07 7.82
C LEU A 248 -6.60 -10.42 8.32
N ILE A 249 -5.28 -10.52 8.55
CA ILE A 249 -4.60 -11.72 9.01
C ILE A 249 -4.23 -11.53 10.49
N GLU A 250 -4.48 -12.55 11.31
CA GLU A 250 -4.17 -12.55 12.73
C GLU A 250 -2.67 -12.39 12.97
N GLU A 251 -2.30 -11.39 13.75
CA GLU A 251 -0.90 -11.01 14.02
C GLU A 251 -0.32 -11.83 15.19
N ASP A 252 0.86 -12.41 14.98
CA ASP A 252 1.60 -13.09 16.05
C ASP A 252 2.44 -12.10 16.85
N ILE A 253 1.86 -11.60 17.95
CA ILE A 253 2.53 -10.64 18.84
C ILE A 253 3.74 -11.24 19.58
N ASN A 254 3.91 -12.56 19.61
CA ASN A 254 5.03 -13.19 20.32
C ASN A 254 6.37 -12.86 19.67
N CYS A 255 6.39 -12.48 18.38
CA CYS A 255 7.62 -12.03 17.73
C CYS A 255 8.21 -10.77 18.38
N ILE A 256 7.38 -9.91 18.99
CA ILE A 256 7.86 -8.74 19.73
C ILE A 256 8.66 -9.19 20.95
N SER A 257 8.20 -10.20 21.70
CA SER A 257 8.96 -10.76 22.83
C SER A 257 10.30 -11.39 22.42
N TRP A 258 10.40 -11.88 21.18
CA TRP A 258 11.68 -12.33 20.62
C TRP A 258 12.59 -11.15 20.27
N LEU A 259 12.05 -10.06 19.71
CA LEU A 259 12.80 -8.84 19.38
C LEU A 259 13.38 -8.14 20.63
N GLU A 260 12.68 -8.16 21.76
CA GLU A 260 13.16 -7.58 23.03
C GLU A 260 14.44 -8.23 23.57
N LYS A 261 14.76 -9.44 23.09
CA LYS A 261 15.99 -10.18 23.46
C LYS A 261 17.15 -9.86 22.52
N GLN A 262 16.92 -9.12 21.44
CA GLN A 262 17.91 -8.83 20.41
C GLN A 262 18.60 -7.50 20.68
N THR A 263 19.82 -7.36 20.18
CA THR A 263 20.56 -6.10 20.23
C THR A 263 19.95 -5.05 19.28
N THR A 264 20.13 -3.77 19.60
CA THR A 264 19.69 -2.66 18.75
C THR A 264 20.27 -2.78 17.34
N ASN A 265 19.45 -2.52 16.32
CA ASN A 265 19.80 -2.56 14.90
C ASN A 265 20.43 -3.89 14.40
N SER A 266 20.23 -5.03 15.07
CA SER A 266 20.83 -6.32 14.64
C SER A 266 19.90 -7.21 13.84
N VAL A 267 18.58 -7.00 13.90
CA VAL A 267 17.59 -7.88 13.26
C VAL A 267 17.27 -7.38 11.87
N ILE A 268 17.33 -8.26 10.87
CA ILE A 268 16.68 -8.03 9.59
C ILE A 268 15.25 -8.58 9.63
N TYR A 269 14.27 -7.73 9.38
CA TYR A 269 12.87 -8.12 9.22
C TYR A 269 12.59 -8.45 7.75
N ILE A 270 11.85 -9.52 7.47
CA ILE A 270 11.51 -9.96 6.11
C ILE A 270 10.00 -10.14 5.97
N SER A 271 9.41 -9.43 5.00
CA SER A 271 8.00 -9.58 4.63
C SER A 271 7.77 -9.22 3.16
N ILE A 272 7.20 -10.15 2.42
CA ILE A 272 6.88 -10.00 0.99
C ILE A 272 5.43 -9.56 0.73
N GLY A 273 4.75 -9.02 1.74
CA GLY A 273 3.40 -8.47 1.61
C GLY A 273 2.29 -9.51 1.66
N SER A 274 1.05 -9.08 1.41
CA SER A 274 -0.17 -9.90 1.62
C SER A 274 -0.64 -10.69 0.39
N LEU A 275 -0.01 -10.49 -0.77
CA LEU A 275 -0.46 -11.07 -2.05
C LEU A 275 0.63 -11.82 -2.82
N ALA A 276 1.90 -11.44 -2.69
CA ALA A 276 2.98 -12.11 -3.40
C ALA A 276 3.15 -13.56 -2.92
N THR A 277 3.62 -14.40 -3.82
CA THR A 277 4.01 -15.79 -3.57
C THR A 277 5.51 -15.97 -3.82
N ILE A 278 6.08 -17.05 -3.26
CA ILE A 278 7.48 -17.43 -3.37
C ILE A 278 7.55 -18.82 -3.98
N GLN A 279 8.39 -19.00 -4.99
CA GLN A 279 8.69 -20.32 -5.53
C GLN A 279 9.59 -21.10 -4.56
N GLU A 280 9.46 -22.41 -4.49
CA GLU A 280 10.29 -23.24 -3.59
C GLU A 280 11.81 -23.02 -3.78
N LYS A 281 12.26 -22.83 -5.03
CA LYS A 281 13.66 -22.49 -5.35
C LYS A 281 14.09 -21.19 -4.64
N ASP A 282 13.31 -20.13 -4.82
CA ASP A 282 13.61 -18.82 -4.21
C ASP A 282 13.57 -18.91 -2.68
N LEU A 283 12.61 -19.67 -2.11
CA LEU A 283 12.54 -19.91 -0.67
C LEU A 283 13.82 -20.56 -0.13
N ALA A 284 14.34 -21.57 -0.83
CA ALA A 284 15.57 -22.25 -0.44
C ALA A 284 16.79 -21.33 -0.51
N GLU A 285 16.90 -20.50 -1.54
CA GLU A 285 17.99 -19.53 -1.69
C GLU A 285 17.90 -18.42 -0.61
N MET A 286 16.69 -17.93 -0.31
CA MET A 286 16.44 -17.02 0.80
C MET A 286 16.86 -17.62 2.14
N ALA A 287 16.42 -18.84 2.45
CA ALA A 287 16.74 -19.52 3.70
C ALA A 287 18.26 -19.67 3.89
N TRP A 288 18.98 -20.19 2.89
CA TRP A 288 20.43 -20.37 3.00
C TRP A 288 21.19 -19.04 2.98
N GLY A 289 20.74 -18.03 2.23
CA GLY A 289 21.34 -16.70 2.26
C GLY A 289 21.24 -16.03 3.63
N LEU A 290 20.06 -16.12 4.27
CA LEU A 290 19.85 -15.65 5.63
C LEU A 290 20.73 -16.41 6.63
N ALA A 291 20.79 -17.74 6.55
CA ALA A 291 21.61 -18.57 7.43
C ALA A 291 23.12 -18.26 7.30
N ASN A 292 23.58 -17.97 6.08
CA ASN A 292 24.98 -17.64 5.79
C ASN A 292 25.36 -16.22 6.22
N SER A 293 24.41 -15.28 6.22
CA SER A 293 24.64 -13.89 6.66
C SER A 293 25.06 -13.79 8.14
N LYS A 294 24.71 -14.80 8.94
CA LYS A 294 24.85 -14.86 10.40
C LYS A 294 24.12 -13.75 11.16
N GLN A 295 23.29 -12.95 10.49
CA GLN A 295 22.45 -11.93 11.13
C GLN A 295 21.20 -12.58 11.77
N PRO A 296 20.74 -12.09 12.93
CA PRO A 296 19.41 -12.38 13.44
C PRO A 296 18.34 -11.93 12.45
N PHE A 297 17.27 -12.71 12.30
CA PHE A 297 16.18 -12.36 11.39
C PHE A 297 14.80 -12.71 11.95
N LEU A 298 13.82 -11.88 11.60
CA LEU A 298 12.40 -12.15 11.78
C LEU A 298 11.75 -12.26 10.40
N TRP A 299 11.26 -13.44 10.04
CA TRP A 299 10.72 -13.73 8.71
C TRP A 299 9.23 -14.07 8.78
N VAL A 300 8.42 -13.27 8.10
CA VAL A 300 7.01 -13.56 7.85
C VAL A 300 6.89 -14.49 6.65
N ILE A 301 6.40 -15.70 6.89
CA ILE A 301 5.99 -16.64 5.85
C ILE A 301 4.48 -16.84 6.00
N ARG A 302 3.70 -16.22 5.11
CA ARG A 302 2.23 -16.32 5.15
C ARG A 302 1.80 -17.74 4.71
N PRO A 303 0.82 -18.37 5.37
CA PRO A 303 0.28 -19.62 4.89
C PRO A 303 -0.22 -19.52 3.43
N GLY A 304 0.10 -20.52 2.61
CA GLY A 304 -0.23 -20.55 1.18
C GLY A 304 0.50 -19.49 0.34
N SER A 305 1.56 -18.86 0.85
CA SER A 305 2.42 -17.98 0.06
C SER A 305 3.57 -18.70 -0.65
N ILE A 306 3.77 -19.99 -0.38
CA ILE A 306 4.77 -20.82 -1.05
C ILE A 306 4.01 -21.77 -2.00
N ASP A 307 4.49 -21.87 -3.23
CA ASP A 307 3.89 -22.78 -4.21
C ASP A 307 3.93 -24.22 -3.66
N ASN A 308 2.79 -24.93 -3.72
CA ASN A 308 2.63 -26.32 -3.26
C ASN A 308 2.92 -26.60 -1.77
N SER A 309 2.98 -25.57 -0.91
CA SER A 309 3.20 -25.74 0.53
C SER A 309 2.29 -24.85 1.37
N ASP A 310 1.79 -25.41 2.48
CA ASP A 310 0.89 -24.69 3.38
C ASP A 310 1.65 -23.64 4.20
N TRP A 311 2.88 -23.93 4.67
CA TRP A 311 3.66 -22.97 5.46
C TRP A 311 5.18 -23.23 5.40
N ILE A 312 5.78 -23.81 6.45
CA ILE A 312 7.24 -23.94 6.60
C ILE A 312 7.76 -25.33 6.22
N GLU A 313 6.89 -26.20 5.72
CA GLU A 313 7.23 -27.56 5.29
C GLU A 313 8.19 -27.56 4.09
N ALA A 314 8.14 -26.51 3.26
CA ALA A 314 9.04 -26.32 2.13
C ALA A 314 10.41 -25.72 2.51
N LEU A 315 10.66 -25.38 3.78
CA LEU A 315 11.99 -24.91 4.18
C LEU A 315 13.03 -26.03 4.04
N PRO A 316 14.28 -25.72 3.61
CA PRO A 316 15.31 -26.74 3.45
C PRO A 316 15.61 -27.53 4.72
N GLU A 317 15.89 -28.83 4.56
CA GLU A 317 16.35 -29.69 5.66
C GLU A 317 17.62 -29.11 6.31
N GLY A 318 17.68 -29.15 7.65
CA GLY A 318 18.79 -28.60 8.43
C GLY A 318 18.78 -27.08 8.59
N PHE A 319 17.85 -26.35 7.96
CA PHE A 319 17.81 -24.89 8.05
C PHE A 319 17.54 -24.40 9.48
N LYS A 320 16.53 -24.98 10.16
CA LYS A 320 16.14 -24.56 11.52
C LYS A 320 17.26 -24.82 12.52
N GLU A 321 17.94 -25.96 12.39
CA GLU A 321 19.09 -26.36 13.19
C GLU A 321 20.28 -25.42 12.96
N SER A 322 20.52 -25.02 11.71
CA SER A 322 21.59 -24.10 11.33
C SER A 322 21.39 -22.68 11.87
N VAL A 323 20.15 -22.20 11.93
CA VAL A 323 19.84 -20.85 12.42
C VAL A 323 19.66 -20.77 13.94
N GLY A 324 19.12 -21.83 14.56
CA GLY A 324 18.84 -21.86 15.98
C GLY A 324 18.01 -20.65 16.45
N GLU A 325 18.38 -20.07 17.60
CA GLU A 325 17.65 -18.95 18.21
C GLU A 325 17.80 -17.60 17.46
N ARG A 326 18.67 -17.52 16.44
CA ARG A 326 18.86 -16.31 15.62
C ARG A 326 17.72 -16.08 14.63
N GLY A 327 16.93 -17.10 14.33
CA GLY A 327 15.80 -17.01 13.40
C GLY A 327 14.47 -17.06 14.14
N CYS A 328 13.59 -16.11 13.87
CA CYS A 328 12.19 -16.15 14.25
C CYS A 328 11.34 -16.20 12.97
N ILE A 329 10.45 -17.20 12.86
CA ILE A 329 9.56 -17.35 11.70
C ILE A 329 8.12 -17.34 12.20
N VAL A 330 7.31 -16.44 11.66
CA VAL A 330 5.90 -16.29 12.03
C VAL A 330 5.01 -16.29 10.80
N LYS A 331 3.72 -16.62 10.99
CA LYS A 331 2.72 -16.60 9.91
C LYS A 331 2.39 -15.19 9.46
N TRP A 332 2.31 -14.27 10.42
CA TRP A 332 2.00 -12.86 10.20
C TRP A 332 2.50 -12.05 11.39
N ALA A 333 3.10 -10.89 11.14
CA ALA A 333 3.68 -10.04 12.18
C ALA A 333 2.92 -8.71 12.28
N PRO A 334 2.85 -8.09 13.48
CA PRO A 334 2.41 -6.71 13.62
C PRO A 334 3.49 -5.75 13.06
N GLN A 335 3.54 -5.64 11.73
CA GLN A 335 4.65 -5.04 11.00
C GLN A 335 5.00 -3.61 11.45
N LYS A 336 4.01 -2.79 11.77
CA LYS A 336 4.23 -1.42 12.26
C LYS A 336 5.01 -1.42 13.58
N GLU A 337 4.64 -2.29 14.52
CA GLU A 337 5.35 -2.44 15.79
C GLU A 337 6.73 -3.05 15.61
N VAL A 338 6.87 -4.02 14.69
CA VAL A 338 8.17 -4.61 14.35
C VAL A 338 9.12 -3.55 13.78
N LEU A 339 8.71 -2.76 12.78
CA LEU A 339 9.56 -1.75 12.16
C LEU A 339 9.91 -0.60 13.11
N ALA A 340 9.03 -0.29 14.08
CA ALA A 340 9.31 0.70 15.12
C ALA A 340 10.22 0.17 16.23
N HIS A 341 10.47 -1.15 16.29
CA HIS A 341 11.25 -1.77 17.36
C HIS A 341 12.75 -1.54 17.18
N GLN A 342 13.43 -1.09 18.24
CA GLN A 342 14.85 -0.73 18.24
C GLN A 342 15.81 -1.83 17.74
N ALA A 343 15.45 -3.10 17.89
CA ALA A 343 16.25 -4.22 17.41
C ALA A 343 16.27 -4.35 15.88
N VAL A 344 15.27 -3.81 15.17
CA VAL A 344 15.19 -3.93 13.72
C VAL A 344 16.16 -2.96 13.06
N GLY A 345 17.17 -3.53 12.41
CA GLY A 345 18.19 -2.78 11.68
C GLY A 345 17.98 -2.76 10.17
N GLY A 346 17.08 -3.56 9.62
CA GLY A 346 16.84 -3.55 8.18
C GLY A 346 15.55 -4.27 7.81
N PHE A 347 15.00 -3.93 6.64
CA PHE A 347 13.76 -4.50 6.16
C PHE A 347 13.90 -5.05 4.74
N TRP A 348 13.84 -6.36 4.59
CA TRP A 348 13.67 -6.99 3.29
C TRP A 348 12.19 -7.03 2.92
N SER A 349 11.85 -6.25 1.89
CA SER A 349 10.48 -6.02 1.46
C SER A 349 10.26 -6.26 -0.05
N HIS A 350 9.05 -6.69 -0.38
CA HIS A 350 8.50 -6.60 -1.72
C HIS A 350 8.26 -5.17 -2.22
N CYS A 351 8.45 -4.14 -1.38
CA CYS A 351 8.31 -2.73 -1.73
C CYS A 351 6.90 -2.27 -2.10
N GLY A 352 5.86 -2.91 -1.55
CA GLY A 352 4.51 -2.33 -1.58
C GLY A 352 4.49 -0.98 -0.85
N TRP A 353 3.73 -0.02 -1.36
CA TRP A 353 3.83 1.37 -0.91
C TRP A 353 3.62 1.58 0.59
N ASN A 354 2.62 0.92 1.18
CA ASN A 354 2.39 1.01 2.63
C ASN A 354 3.62 0.56 3.45
N SER A 355 4.24 -0.56 3.07
CA SER A 355 5.42 -1.10 3.77
C SER A 355 6.66 -0.23 3.55
N THR A 356 6.78 0.38 2.36
CA THR A 356 7.81 1.39 2.11
C THR A 356 7.64 2.59 3.04
N LEU A 357 6.42 3.15 3.15
CA LEU A 357 6.13 4.25 4.07
C LEU A 357 6.44 3.87 5.53
N GLU A 358 5.98 2.71 5.98
CA GLU A 358 6.24 2.22 7.36
C GLU A 358 7.74 2.12 7.65
N SER A 359 8.54 1.63 6.70
CA SER A 359 10.00 1.51 6.87
C SER A 359 10.68 2.88 6.96
N LEU A 360 10.34 3.78 6.03
CA LEU A 360 10.95 5.11 5.95
C LEU A 360 10.56 5.98 7.15
N CYS A 361 9.33 5.87 7.62
CA CYS A 361 8.86 6.58 8.81
C CYS A 361 9.49 6.06 10.11
N GLU A 362 10.12 4.88 10.09
CA GLU A 362 10.88 4.34 11.22
C GLU A 362 12.41 4.41 11.02
N GLY A 363 12.87 4.98 9.91
CA GLY A 363 14.30 5.14 9.62
C GLY A 363 15.01 3.81 9.38
N VAL A 364 14.26 2.78 8.97
CA VAL A 364 14.78 1.44 8.71
C VAL A 364 15.15 1.33 7.23
N PRO A 365 16.43 1.07 6.89
CA PRO A 365 16.86 0.89 5.51
C PRO A 365 16.39 -0.46 4.96
N MET A 366 16.30 -0.57 3.63
CA MET A 366 15.58 -1.68 3.00
C MET A 366 16.44 -2.55 2.06
N ILE A 367 16.11 -3.83 1.95
CA ILE A 367 16.44 -4.67 0.79
C ILE A 367 15.14 -4.87 -0.01
N CYS A 368 15.19 -4.52 -1.29
CA CYS A 368 14.05 -4.47 -2.17
C CYS A 368 14.04 -5.68 -3.09
N ARG A 369 12.96 -6.48 -3.06
CA ARG A 369 12.68 -7.54 -4.02
C ARG A 369 11.26 -7.39 -4.57
N PRO A 370 11.04 -6.47 -5.54
CA PRO A 370 9.70 -6.22 -6.06
C PRO A 370 9.16 -7.42 -6.82
N SER A 371 7.87 -7.68 -6.69
CA SER A 371 7.15 -8.75 -7.40
C SER A 371 6.31 -8.21 -8.55
N PHE A 372 5.45 -7.21 -8.31
CA PHE A 372 4.47 -6.74 -9.30
C PHE A 372 3.97 -5.31 -9.07
N GLY A 373 3.21 -4.78 -10.03
CA GLY A 373 2.54 -3.50 -9.89
C GLY A 373 3.51 -2.33 -9.78
N ASP A 374 3.30 -1.47 -8.77
CA ASP A 374 4.11 -0.29 -8.45
C ASP A 374 5.44 -0.62 -7.74
N GLN A 375 5.61 -1.85 -7.28
CA GLN A 375 6.74 -2.24 -6.43
C GLN A 375 8.11 -1.99 -7.06
N LYS A 376 8.25 -2.14 -8.38
CA LYS A 376 9.51 -1.86 -9.09
C LYS A 376 9.87 -0.38 -9.09
N VAL A 377 8.88 0.49 -9.29
CA VAL A 377 9.03 1.94 -9.16
C VAL A 377 9.46 2.29 -7.74
N ASN A 378 8.80 1.71 -6.74
CA ASN A 378 9.11 1.92 -5.33
C ASN A 378 10.55 1.47 -5.00
N ALA A 379 10.94 0.27 -5.45
CA ALA A 379 12.28 -0.28 -5.25
C ALA A 379 13.37 0.61 -5.88
N ARG A 380 13.10 1.18 -7.06
CA ARG A 380 14.03 2.11 -7.72
C ARG A 380 14.19 3.40 -6.93
N PHE A 381 13.11 3.93 -6.36
CA PHE A 381 13.17 5.12 -5.50
C PHE A 381 13.97 4.85 -4.23
N VAL A 382 13.71 3.74 -3.55
CA VAL A 382 14.44 3.33 -2.34
C VAL A 382 15.94 3.18 -2.61
N SER A 383 16.32 2.51 -3.70
CA SER A 383 17.71 2.17 -3.97
C SER A 383 18.51 3.27 -4.68
N HIS A 384 17.91 4.00 -5.63
CA HIS A 384 18.65 4.92 -6.50
C HIS A 384 18.34 6.40 -6.27
N VAL A 385 17.11 6.74 -5.85
CA VAL A 385 16.69 8.14 -5.63
C VAL A 385 17.02 8.55 -4.20
N TRP A 386 16.41 7.88 -3.21
CA TRP A 386 16.63 8.15 -1.79
C TRP A 386 17.91 7.48 -1.26
N LYS A 387 18.36 6.42 -1.93
CA LYS A 387 19.56 5.64 -1.56
C LYS A 387 19.51 5.12 -0.11
N VAL A 388 18.32 4.71 0.34
CA VAL A 388 18.05 4.18 1.68
C VAL A 388 17.90 2.66 1.68
N GLY A 389 18.38 2.01 0.62
CA GLY A 389 18.32 0.56 0.51
C GLY A 389 19.03 0.01 -0.72
N LEU A 390 18.93 -1.30 -0.87
CA LEU A 390 19.49 -2.10 -1.95
C LEU A 390 18.36 -2.76 -2.74
N GLN A 391 18.56 -3.04 -4.03
CA GLN A 391 17.61 -3.80 -4.83
C GLN A 391 18.26 -5.11 -5.32
N LEU A 392 17.56 -6.22 -5.11
CA LEU A 392 17.88 -7.53 -5.69
C LEU A 392 17.11 -7.65 -7.01
N GLU A 393 17.82 -7.53 -8.13
CA GLU A 393 17.21 -7.44 -9.47
C GLU A 393 17.15 -8.78 -10.21
N ASP A 394 18.16 -9.63 -10.02
CA ASP A 394 18.36 -10.85 -10.78
C ASP A 394 17.73 -12.07 -10.09
N GLU A 395 18.02 -13.28 -10.59
CA GLU A 395 17.63 -14.52 -9.91
C GLU A 395 18.18 -14.53 -8.49
N LEU A 396 17.34 -14.93 -7.52
CA LEU A 396 17.76 -14.97 -6.13
C LEU A 396 18.77 -16.08 -5.93
N GLU A 397 20.02 -15.70 -5.66
CA GLU A 397 21.07 -16.63 -5.24
C GLU A 397 21.42 -16.38 -3.77
N ARG A 398 21.57 -17.45 -2.98
CA ARG A 398 21.93 -17.36 -1.55
C ARG A 398 23.18 -16.53 -1.28
N ALA A 399 24.15 -16.55 -2.19
CA ALA A 399 25.38 -15.78 -2.07
C ALA A 399 25.14 -14.29 -2.28
N GLU A 400 24.23 -13.92 -3.18
CA GLU A 400 23.82 -12.53 -3.36
C GLU A 400 23.03 -12.03 -2.17
N ILE A 401 22.10 -12.85 -1.67
CA ILE A 401 21.31 -12.56 -0.48
C ILE A 401 22.21 -12.34 0.74
N GLU A 402 23.16 -13.25 0.98
CA GLU A 402 24.16 -13.11 2.04
C GLU A 402 24.90 -11.78 1.94
N ARG A 403 25.39 -11.43 0.74
CA ARG A 403 26.09 -10.16 0.50
C ARG A 403 25.18 -8.96 0.76
N ALA A 404 23.94 -8.96 0.28
CA ALA A 404 23.00 -7.86 0.46
C ALA A 404 22.66 -7.63 1.93
N VAL A 405 22.41 -8.72 2.69
CA VAL A 405 22.15 -8.63 4.13
C VAL A 405 23.37 -8.08 4.86
N LYS A 406 24.59 -8.54 4.56
CA LYS A 406 25.82 -8.01 5.17
C LYS A 406 26.06 -6.54 4.82
N ARG A 407 25.87 -6.15 3.55
CA ARG A 407 25.98 -4.76 3.10
C ARG A 407 25.04 -3.82 3.84
N LEU A 408 23.79 -4.23 4.03
CA LEU A 408 22.78 -3.41 4.72
C LEU A 408 23.03 -3.34 6.24
N MET A 409 23.39 -4.48 6.85
CA MET A 409 23.38 -4.63 8.32
C MET A 409 24.74 -4.39 8.98
N VAL A 410 25.84 -4.64 8.27
CA VAL A 410 27.19 -4.70 8.86
C VAL A 410 28.13 -3.66 8.24
N ASP A 411 28.13 -3.54 6.91
CA ASP A 411 29.09 -2.70 6.20
C ASP A 411 28.83 -1.19 6.40
N GLU A 412 29.84 -0.37 6.10
CA GLU A 412 29.74 1.10 6.25
C GLU A 412 28.66 1.70 5.33
N GLU A 413 28.48 1.13 4.13
CA GLU A 413 27.41 1.50 3.20
C GLU A 413 26.02 1.43 3.85
N GLY A 414 25.77 0.38 4.64
CA GLY A 414 24.52 0.20 5.38
C GLY A 414 24.30 1.25 6.48
N LYS A 415 25.38 1.72 7.12
CA LYS A 415 25.30 2.82 8.10
C LYS A 415 24.92 4.14 7.43
N GLU A 416 25.48 4.44 6.26
CA GLU A 416 25.11 5.61 5.48
C GLU A 416 23.64 5.55 5.01
N MET A 417 23.18 4.38 4.55
CA MET A 417 21.77 4.16 4.19
C MET A 417 20.85 4.43 5.38
N ARG A 418 21.22 3.95 6.57
CA ARG A 418 20.48 4.20 7.81
C ARG A 418 20.44 5.67 8.19
N GLN A 419 21.55 6.40 8.06
CA GLN A 419 21.58 7.85 8.31
C GLN A 419 20.62 8.60 7.37
N ARG A 420 20.61 8.24 6.07
CA ARG A 420 19.65 8.80 5.10
C ARG A 420 18.20 8.42 5.45
N ALA A 421 17.95 7.17 5.86
CA ALA A 421 16.62 6.73 6.29
C ALA A 421 16.15 7.50 7.54
N MET A 422 17.03 7.70 8.53
CA MET A 422 16.73 8.52 9.72
C MET A 422 16.42 9.98 9.35
N HIS A 423 17.15 10.56 8.40
CA HIS A 423 16.84 11.90 7.92
C HIS A 423 15.45 11.96 7.25
N LEU A 424 15.08 10.97 6.44
CA LEU A 424 13.73 10.88 5.87
C LEU A 424 12.65 10.73 6.95
N LYS A 425 12.92 9.96 8.03
CA LYS A 425 12.03 9.86 9.19
C LYS A 425 11.80 11.22 9.84
N GLU A 426 12.86 11.96 10.13
CA GLU A 426 12.76 13.30 10.74
C GLU A 426 11.95 14.26 9.86
N MET A 427 12.18 14.23 8.53
CA MET A 427 11.39 15.03 7.59
C MET A 427 9.91 14.61 7.60
N ALA A 428 9.62 13.31 7.52
CA ALA A 428 8.25 12.79 7.57
C ALA A 428 7.51 13.19 8.86
N GLU A 429 8.19 13.14 10.01
CA GLU A 429 7.64 13.58 11.31
C GLU A 429 7.35 15.09 11.31
N SER A 430 8.19 15.90 10.66
CA SER A 430 7.96 17.35 10.54
C SER A 430 6.77 17.72 9.64
N GLU A 431 6.37 16.87 8.68
CA GLU A 431 5.25 17.16 7.77
C GLU A 431 3.88 16.94 8.41
N ILE A 432 3.78 16.11 9.45
CA ILE A 432 2.52 15.74 10.09
C ILE A 432 2.18 16.57 11.34
N ILE A 433 3.12 17.37 11.85
CA ILE A 433 2.89 18.31 12.95
C ILE A 433 2.29 19.64 12.45
N GLU A 434 1.80 20.46 13.36
CA GLU A 434 1.20 21.75 13.02
C GLU A 434 2.15 22.64 12.19
N GLY A 435 1.65 23.12 11.05
CA GLY A 435 2.44 23.88 10.07
C GLY A 435 3.13 23.03 9.00
N GLY A 436 3.23 21.72 9.18
CA GLY A 436 3.76 20.78 8.18
C GLY A 436 2.86 20.62 6.96
N SER A 437 3.43 20.19 5.83
CA SER A 437 2.72 20.06 4.55
C SER A 437 1.55 19.09 4.59
N SER A 438 1.74 17.89 5.15
CA SER A 438 0.68 16.89 5.27
C SER A 438 -0.40 17.33 6.25
N TYR A 439 -0.01 17.98 7.36
CA TYR A 439 -0.95 18.57 8.32
C TYR A 439 -1.85 19.62 7.65
N ASN A 440 -1.24 20.57 6.91
CA ASN A 440 -1.97 21.62 6.22
C ASN A 440 -2.85 21.02 5.11
N SER A 441 -2.34 20.08 4.33
CA SER A 441 -3.12 19.42 3.27
C SER A 441 -4.32 18.66 3.83
N LEU A 442 -4.19 18.04 5.01
CA LEU A 442 -5.31 17.41 5.70
C LEU A 442 -6.34 18.44 6.19
N LYS A 443 -5.89 19.58 6.72
CA LYS A 443 -6.79 20.68 7.10
C LYS A 443 -7.58 21.18 5.90
N ASP A 444 -6.89 21.44 4.78
CA ASP A 444 -7.50 21.89 3.53
C ASP A 444 -8.49 20.85 2.99
N LEU A 445 -8.18 19.55 3.10
CA LEU A 445 -9.11 18.48 2.73
C LEU A 445 -10.38 18.50 3.58
N VAL A 446 -10.28 18.68 4.90
CA VAL A 446 -11.45 18.73 5.79
C VAL A 446 -12.31 19.96 5.49
N GLU A 447 -11.70 21.11 5.24
CA GLU A 447 -12.39 22.33 4.81
C GLU A 447 -13.06 22.15 3.44
N PHE A 448 -12.37 21.50 2.49
CA PHE A 448 -12.90 21.16 1.18
C PHE A 448 -14.14 20.26 1.27
N ILE A 449 -14.09 19.20 2.08
CA ILE A 449 -15.23 18.31 2.32
C ILE A 449 -16.38 19.09 2.96
N SER A 450 -16.11 19.92 3.97
CA SER A 450 -17.14 20.65 4.71
C SER A 450 -17.81 21.76 3.90
N SER A 451 -17.10 22.33 2.92
CA SER A 451 -17.60 23.39 2.03
C SER A 451 -18.28 22.86 0.76
N SER A 452 -18.14 21.56 0.47
CA SER A 452 -18.73 20.91 -0.71
C SER A 452 -20.16 20.39 -0.47
N VAL A 453 -20.70 20.58 0.73
CA VAL A 453 -22.04 20.17 1.17
C VAL A 453 -23.01 21.35 1.05
#